data_AF-A0A9E3WUG6-F1
#
_entry.id   AF-A0A9E3WUG6-F1
#
_cell.length_a   1.000
_cell.length_b   1.000
_cell.length_c   1.000
_cell.angle_alpha   90.00
_cell.angle_beta   90.00
_cell.angle_gamma   90.00
#
_symmetry.space_group_name_H-M   'P 1'
#
loop_
_entity.id
_entity.type
_entity.pdbx_description
1 polymer ?
#
loop_
_entity_poly.entity_id
_entity_poly.type
_entity_poly.pdbx_seq_one_letter_code
_entity_poly.pdbx_strand_id
1 'polypeptide(L)'
;MDQKPVASSILPVIDLLGGQVVRGVAGRREEYRPIVSRIAAGSAPTQVAAALAQRFGFRDAYVADLDAIAGAEPAWEDYQAIADAGLQLWVDAGAGEVDRAL
;
A
#
# COMPACT_ATOMS: atom_id res chain seq x y z
N MET A 1 8.08 12.51 36.38
CA MET A 1 8.34 11.82 35.10
C MET A 1 7.62 12.61 34.03
N ASP A 2 8.36 13.38 33.26
CA ASP A 2 7.82 14.21 32.18
C ASP A 2 7.69 13.29 30.95
N GLN A 3 6.48 12.84 30.63
CA GLN A 3 6.25 12.05 29.42
C GLN A 3 6.24 12.99 28.22
N LYS A 4 7.29 12.91 27.41
CA LYS A 4 7.35 13.57 26.11
C LYS A 4 6.18 13.03 25.25
N PRO A 5 5.35 13.89 24.64
CA PRO A 5 4.24 13.41 23.82
C PRO A 5 4.80 12.54 22.69
N VAL A 6 4.29 11.32 22.58
CA VAL A 6 4.58 10.46 21.44
C VAL A 6 3.92 11.13 20.24
N ALA A 7 4.71 11.61 19.29
CA ALA A 7 4.16 12.13 18.05
C ALA A 7 3.54 10.96 17.29
N SER A 8 2.21 10.93 17.18
CA SER A 8 1.49 9.92 16.42
C SER A 8 1.61 10.22 14.93
N SER A 9 2.36 9.40 14.20
CA SER A 9 2.40 9.43 12.74
C SER A 9 1.26 8.58 12.16
N ILE A 10 0.55 9.12 11.16
CA ILE A 10 -0.45 8.38 10.39
C ILE A 10 0.27 7.76 9.18
N LEU A 11 0.14 6.45 9.00
CA LEU A 11 0.68 5.73 7.85
C LEU A 11 -0.49 5.27 6.97
N PRO A 12 -0.64 5.77 5.74
CA PRO A 12 -1.66 5.26 4.82
C PRO A 12 -1.33 3.83 4.40
N VAL A 13 -2.36 3.02 4.22
CA VAL A 13 -2.28 1.64 3.76
C VAL A 13 -2.83 1.54 2.34
N ILE A 14 -2.10 0.85 1.47
CA ILE A 14 -2.47 0.50 0.11
C ILE A 14 -2.54 -1.02 0.02
N ASP A 15 -3.75 -1.57 -0.05
CA ASP A 15 -3.96 -2.99 -0.34
C ASP A 15 -3.93 -3.19 -1.87
N LEU A 16 -2.98 -3.96 -2.38
CA LEU A 16 -2.80 -4.23 -3.81
C LEU A 16 -3.26 -5.66 -4.15
N LEU A 17 -4.11 -5.81 -5.17
CA LEU A 17 -4.56 -7.10 -5.68
C LEU A 17 -4.84 -6.98 -7.19
N GLY A 18 -4.22 -7.83 -7.99
CA GLY A 18 -4.35 -7.87 -9.44
C GLY A 18 -3.95 -6.55 -10.11
N GLY A 19 -2.89 -5.90 -9.63
CA GLY A 19 -2.40 -4.61 -10.13
C GLY A 19 -3.31 -3.42 -9.83
N GLN A 20 -4.24 -3.56 -8.87
CA GLN A 20 -5.21 -2.54 -8.52
C GLN A 20 -5.24 -2.34 -7.01
N VAL A 21 -5.40 -1.09 -6.57
CA VAL A 21 -5.68 -0.79 -5.17
C VAL A 21 -7.11 -1.19 -4.86
N VAL A 22 -7.27 -2.06 -3.87
CA VAL A 22 -8.55 -2.63 -3.46
C VAL A 22 -8.94 -2.20 -2.05
N ARG A 23 -10.23 -2.36 -1.73
CA ARG A 23 -10.72 -2.18 -0.36
C ARG A 23 -10.76 -3.53 0.36
N GLY A 24 -10.14 -3.61 1.53
CA GLY A 24 -10.28 -4.76 2.41
C GLY A 24 -11.67 -4.90 3.01
N VAL A 25 -12.13 -6.14 3.15
CA VAL A 25 -13.41 -6.52 3.75
C VAL A 25 -13.18 -7.67 4.74
N ALA A 26 -12.79 -7.32 5.97
CA ALA A 26 -12.64 -8.26 7.09
C ALA A 26 -11.86 -9.56 6.74
N GLY A 27 -10.82 -9.46 5.91
CA GLY A 27 -10.00 -10.60 5.48
C GLY A 27 -10.61 -11.49 4.38
N ARG A 28 -11.84 -11.22 3.94
CA ARG A 28 -12.54 -11.97 2.88
C ARG A 28 -12.07 -11.50 1.50
N ARG A 29 -10.88 -11.95 1.09
CA ARG A 29 -10.18 -11.49 -0.14
C ARG A 29 -11.02 -11.63 -1.41
N GLU A 30 -11.89 -12.63 -1.47
CA GLU A 30 -12.85 -12.86 -2.56
C GLU A 30 -13.89 -11.74 -2.73
N GLU A 31 -14.15 -10.97 -1.66
CA GLU A 31 -15.04 -9.81 -1.68
C GLU A 31 -14.31 -8.50 -2.01
N TYR A 32 -12.98 -8.53 -2.15
CA TYR A 32 -12.20 -7.32 -2.37
C TYR A 32 -12.48 -6.81 -3.78
N ARG A 33 -12.64 -5.50 -3.88
CA ARG A 33 -12.95 -4.79 -5.14
C ARG A 33 -12.04 -3.58 -5.27
N PRO A 34 -11.72 -3.13 -6.49
CA PRO A 34 -11.04 -1.87 -6.72
C PRO A 34 -11.68 -0.74 -5.91
N ILE A 35 -10.86 0.12 -5.30
CA ILE A 35 -11.39 1.21 -4.50
C ILE A 35 -12.21 2.17 -5.37
N VAL A 36 -13.33 2.65 -4.82
CA VAL A 36 -14.07 3.80 -5.37
C VAL A 36 -13.81 4.97 -4.44
N SER A 37 -13.20 6.02 -4.97
CA SER A 37 -12.59 7.09 -4.17
C SER A 37 -13.11 8.46 -4.57
N ARG A 38 -13.25 9.35 -3.58
CA ARG A 38 -13.46 10.79 -3.80
C ARG A 38 -12.15 11.58 -3.87
N ILE A 39 -11.02 10.91 -3.61
CA ILE A 39 -9.70 11.54 -3.46
C ILE A 39 -8.71 11.12 -4.53
N ALA A 40 -8.83 9.91 -5.08
CA ALA A 40 -8.07 9.41 -6.22
C ALA A 40 -8.97 9.27 -7.44
N ALA A 41 -8.42 9.47 -8.65
CA ALA A 41 -9.15 9.41 -9.91
C ALA A 41 -9.56 7.97 -10.32
N GLY A 42 -8.93 6.97 -9.73
CA GLY A 42 -9.19 5.56 -9.96
C GLY A 42 -8.43 4.69 -8.96
N SER A 43 -8.41 3.39 -9.23
CA SER A 43 -7.77 2.37 -8.39
C SER A 43 -6.34 2.04 -8.79
N ALA A 44 -5.80 2.64 -9.85
CA ALA A 44 -4.43 2.36 -10.26
C ALA A 44 -3.46 2.80 -9.15
N PRO A 45 -2.39 2.03 -8.86
CA PRO A 45 -1.44 2.34 -7.78
C PRO A 45 -0.89 3.76 -7.86
N THR A 46 -0.51 4.21 -9.06
CA THR A 46 -0.04 5.58 -9.33
C THR A 46 -1.04 6.66 -8.92
N GLN A 47 -2.32 6.47 -9.24
CA GLN A 47 -3.37 7.46 -8.98
C GLN A 47 -3.66 7.58 -7.49
N VAL A 48 -3.66 6.46 -6.77
CA VAL A 48 -3.87 6.45 -5.31
C VAL A 48 -2.65 7.02 -4.59
N ALA A 49 -1.46 6.60 -4.97
CA ALA A 49 -0.20 7.08 -4.41
C ALA A 49 -0.04 8.60 -4.57
N ALA A 50 -0.30 9.11 -5.78
CA ALA A 50 -0.24 10.55 -6.05
C ALA A 50 -1.26 11.34 -5.20
N ALA A 51 -2.47 10.81 -5.01
CA ALA A 51 -3.46 11.44 -4.14
C ALA A 51 -2.99 11.50 -2.68
N LEU A 52 -2.40 10.42 -2.16
CA LEU A 52 -1.85 10.37 -0.80
C LEU A 52 -0.69 11.35 -0.61
N ALA A 53 0.28 11.35 -1.53
CA ALA A 53 1.45 12.21 -1.46
C ALA A 53 1.08 13.69 -1.66
N GLN A 54 0.39 14.02 -2.75
CA GLN A 54 0.20 15.41 -3.18
C GLN A 54 -0.92 16.11 -2.41
N ARG A 55 -2.01 15.40 -2.09
CA ARG A 55 -3.18 16.01 -1.44
C ARG A 55 -3.07 16.03 0.08
N PHE A 56 -2.42 15.02 0.66
CA PHE A 56 -2.32 14.87 2.12
C PHE A 56 -0.91 15.03 2.66
N GLY A 57 0.12 15.10 1.80
CA GLY A 57 1.50 15.31 2.22
C GLY A 57 2.14 14.09 2.87
N PHE A 58 1.59 12.89 2.64
CA PHE A 58 2.22 11.65 3.11
C PHE A 58 3.55 11.41 2.40
N ARG A 59 4.51 10.87 3.13
CA ARG A 59 5.85 10.51 2.62
C ARG A 59 6.10 9.02 2.67
N ASP A 60 5.44 8.32 3.59
CA ASP A 60 5.52 6.89 3.76
C ASP A 60 4.15 6.28 3.49
N ALA A 61 4.13 5.05 2.99
CA ALA A 61 2.92 4.23 2.89
C ALA A 61 3.26 2.76 3.13
N TYR A 62 2.33 2.07 3.77
CA TYR A 62 2.36 0.61 3.84
C TYR A 62 1.66 0.02 2.61
N VAL A 63 2.29 -0.95 1.96
CA VAL A 63 1.75 -1.65 0.78
C VAL A 63 1.60 -3.13 1.13
N ALA A 64 0.36 -3.62 1.13
CA ALA A 64 0.08 -5.05 1.25
C ALA A 64 -0.11 -5.63 -0.16
N ASP A 65 0.88 -6.37 -0.67
CA ASP A 65 0.76 -7.07 -1.93
C ASP A 65 0.08 -8.42 -1.71
N LEU A 66 -1.24 -8.44 -1.94
CA LEU A 66 -2.07 -9.59 -1.62
C LEU A 66 -1.82 -10.79 -2.52
N ASP A 67 -1.33 -10.58 -3.75
CA ASP A 67 -0.93 -11.65 -4.66
C ASP A 67 0.40 -12.27 -4.22
N ALA A 68 1.39 -11.43 -3.88
CA ALA A 68 2.69 -11.91 -3.37
C ALA A 68 2.55 -12.63 -2.02
N ILE A 69 1.71 -12.10 -1.12
CA ILE A 69 1.35 -12.77 0.13
C ILE A 69 0.67 -14.13 -0.16
N ALA A 70 -0.07 -14.26 -1.26
CA ALA A 70 -0.65 -15.54 -1.69
C ALA A 70 0.33 -16.45 -2.45
N GLY A 71 1.57 -16.01 -2.67
CA GLY A 71 2.65 -16.79 -3.27
C GLY A 71 3.01 -16.46 -4.71
N ALA A 72 2.44 -15.40 -5.29
CA ALA A 72 2.89 -14.86 -6.57
C ALA A 72 4.21 -14.10 -6.45
N GLU A 73 4.78 -13.72 -7.59
CA GLU A 73 5.91 -12.78 -7.62
C GLU A 73 5.46 -11.38 -7.15
N PRO A 74 6.33 -10.62 -6.45
CA PRO A 74 6.04 -9.25 -6.06
C PRO A 74 5.71 -8.36 -7.26
N ALA A 75 4.74 -7.46 -7.10
CA ALA A 75 4.34 -6.49 -8.11
C ALA A 75 5.34 -5.32 -8.24
N TRP A 76 6.57 -5.62 -8.63
CA TRP A 76 7.68 -4.66 -8.68
C TRP A 76 7.37 -3.39 -9.49
N GLU A 77 6.66 -3.52 -10.60
CA GLU A 77 6.24 -2.38 -11.43
C GLU A 77 5.29 -1.46 -10.66
N ASP A 78 4.33 -2.03 -9.92
CA ASP A 78 3.39 -1.25 -9.10
C ASP A 78 4.11 -0.59 -7.92
N TYR A 79 5.08 -1.26 -7.30
CA TYR A 79 5.88 -0.67 -6.22
C TYR A 79 6.67 0.52 -6.73
N GLN A 80 7.35 0.38 -7.87
CA GLN A 80 8.09 1.48 -8.49
C GLN A 80 7.15 2.64 -8.83
N ALA A 81 5.97 2.33 -9.35
CA ALA A 81 4.99 3.35 -9.73
C ALA A 81 4.43 4.13 -8.52
N ILE A 82 4.25 3.47 -7.36
CA ILE A 82 3.89 4.13 -6.10
C ILE A 82 5.08 4.97 -5.59
N ALA A 83 6.30 4.45 -5.68
CA ALA A 83 7.50 5.17 -5.24
C ALA A 83 7.75 6.44 -6.06
N ASP A 84 7.62 6.35 -7.39
CA ASP A 84 7.74 7.48 -8.32
C ASP A 84 6.68 8.55 -8.08
N ALA A 85 5.52 8.17 -7.50
CA ALA A 85 4.49 9.13 -7.09
C ALA A 85 4.84 9.88 -5.78
N GLY A 86 5.97 9.55 -5.14
CA GLY A 86 6.54 10.30 -4.01
C GLY A 86 6.41 9.63 -2.65
N LEU A 87 6.11 8.33 -2.59
CA LEU A 87 5.98 7.58 -1.33
C LEU A 87 7.14 6.62 -1.11
N GLN A 88 7.67 6.59 0.11
CA GLN A 88 8.57 5.55 0.60
C GLN A 88 7.73 4.36 1.09
N LEU A 89 8.11 3.14 0.68
CA LEU A 89 7.24 1.98 0.85
C LEU A 89 7.69 1.09 1.99
N TRP A 90 6.73 0.72 2.83
CA TRP A 90 6.83 -0.39 3.76
C TRP A 90 6.03 -1.54 3.14
N VAL A 91 6.72 -2.52 2.57
CA VAL A 91 6.08 -3.55 1.75
C VAL A 91 5.91 -4.84 2.54
N ASP A 92 4.71 -5.42 2.47
CA ASP A 92 4.45 -6.82 2.80
C ASP A 92 4.13 -7.58 1.52
N ALA A 93 5.08 -8.42 1.11
CA ALA A 93 5.02 -9.27 -0.07
C ALA A 93 5.11 -10.75 0.29
N GLY A 94 4.72 -11.14 1.51
CA GLY A 94 4.78 -12.55 1.93
C GLY A 94 6.20 -13.09 2.16
N ALA A 95 7.12 -12.23 2.60
CA ALA A 95 8.51 -12.57 2.95
C ALA A 95 8.59 -13.36 4.28
N GLY A 96 7.89 -14.49 4.36
CA GLY A 96 7.90 -15.41 5.51
C GLY A 96 9.06 -16.39 5.51
N GLU A 97 9.83 -16.46 4.41
CA GLU A 97 11.00 -17.30 4.22
C GLU A 97 12.17 -16.45 3.72
N VAL A 98 13.40 -16.81 4.11
CA VAL A 98 14.61 -16.01 3.81
C VAL A 98 14.80 -15.79 2.31
N ASP A 99 14.52 -16.81 1.49
CA ASP A 99 14.68 -16.74 0.04
C ASP A 99 13.73 -15.73 -0.63
N ARG A 100 12.65 -15.33 0.05
CA ARG A 100 11.70 -14.31 -0.43
C ARG A 100 12.01 -12.90 0.08
N ALA A 101 13.05 -12.74 0.90
CA ALA A 101 13.45 -11.48 1.52
C ALA A 101 14.74 -10.88 0.93
N LEU A 102 15.36 -11.56 -0.04
CA LEU A 102 16.65 -11.22 -0.67
C LEU A 102 16.45 -10.89 -2.16
#